data_AF-A0A538NJP0-F1
#
_entry.id   AF-A0A538NJP0-F1
#
_cell.length_a   1.000
_cell.length_b   1.000
_cell.length_c   1.000
_cell.angle_alpha   90.00
_cell.angle_beta   90.00
_cell.angle_gamma   90.00
#
_symmetry.space_group_name_H-M   'P 1'
#
loop_
_entity.id
_entity.type
_entity.pdbx_description
1 polymer ?
#
loop_
_entity_poly.entity_id
_entity_poly.type
_entity_poly.pdbx_seq_one_letter_code
_entity_poly.pdbx_strand_id
1 'polypeptide(L)'
;MIQLKPGISASQFNKGRKGRARARIRRGTGTQRAGLHFKRVFSDAKSAPFDEMEWERRIAEITDDGGKIIFKQDNIEVPADWSELATKIAVSKYFYGDIANGTDPEKGGRETSVRQLIHRVTRTIADWGLLDGYFADAQTADLFYDELTWLCLNQHGAFNSPVWFNVGLYQQYGIGNGAGQGNYFYNRETGTADRAATQYEYPQGSACFIQSVDDTMEDIMRLATSEAMLFKYGSGTGSDLSTLRSTREKLSGGGKPSGPLSFLKVYDQVANVVKSGGKTRRAAKMNTLKDWHPDIEEFIDAKQKEEKKA
;
A
#
# COMPACT_ATOMS: atom_id res chain seq x y z
N MET A 1 -3.86 25.04 28.68
CA MET A 1 -4.43 23.89 29.42
C MET A 1 -5.69 23.45 28.70
N ILE A 2 -5.54 22.62 27.67
CA ILE A 2 -6.66 22.12 26.88
C ILE A 2 -6.91 20.68 27.33
N GLN A 3 -8.07 20.47 27.96
CA GLN A 3 -8.56 19.17 28.42
C GLN A 3 -8.92 18.31 27.21
N LEU A 4 -8.15 17.25 26.98
CA LEU A 4 -8.59 16.09 26.22
C LEU A 4 -9.66 15.35 27.04
N LYS A 5 -10.86 15.14 26.48
CA LYS A 5 -11.92 14.38 27.17
C LYS A 5 -11.52 12.91 27.36
N PRO A 6 -12.03 12.25 28.43
CA PRO A 6 -11.51 11.01 28.98
C PRO A 6 -12.06 9.78 28.24
N GLY A 7 -11.21 8.78 27.97
CA GLY A 7 -11.71 7.51 27.43
C GLY A 7 -10.70 6.45 27.00
N ILE A 8 -9.42 6.78 26.77
CA ILE A 8 -8.39 5.77 26.50
C ILE A 8 -7.19 6.07 27.39
N SER A 9 -7.03 5.30 28.46
CA SER A 9 -5.83 5.44 29.30
C SER A 9 -4.69 4.66 28.63
N ALA A 10 -3.47 5.21 28.66
CA ALA A 10 -2.25 4.51 28.24
C ALA A 10 -2.06 3.13 28.94
N SER A 11 -2.76 2.87 30.05
CA SER A 11 -2.75 1.58 30.75
C SER A 11 -3.58 0.47 30.06
N GLN A 12 -4.40 0.79 29.06
CA GLN A 12 -5.18 -0.23 28.32
C GLN A 12 -4.34 -1.03 27.32
N PHE A 13 -3.20 -0.51 26.87
CA PHE A 13 -2.22 -1.25 26.06
C PHE A 13 -1.28 -2.13 26.91
N ASN A 14 -1.31 -2.00 28.25
CA ASN A 14 -0.44 -2.71 29.19
C ASN A 14 -1.14 -3.85 29.97
N LYS A 15 -2.36 -4.25 29.60
CA LYS A 15 -2.97 -5.46 30.19
C LYS A 15 -2.36 -6.71 29.58
N GLY A 16 -1.41 -7.30 30.30
CA GLY A 16 -0.91 -8.65 30.03
C GLY A 16 -2.07 -9.62 29.80
N ARG A 17 -2.18 -10.14 28.58
CA ARG A 17 -3.10 -11.24 28.24
C ARG A 17 -2.77 -12.42 29.15
N LYS A 18 -3.69 -12.75 30.07
CA LYS A 18 -3.62 -13.95 30.91
C LYS A 18 -3.62 -15.19 30.01
N GLY A 19 -2.53 -15.95 30.11
CA GLY A 19 -2.39 -17.39 29.91
C GLY A 19 -3.22 -18.06 28.81
N ARG A 20 -2.70 -18.09 27.59
CA ARG A 20 -2.77 -19.30 26.75
C ARG A 20 -1.39 -19.93 26.73
N ALA A 21 -1.34 -21.24 26.96
CA ALA A 21 -0.13 -22.02 27.17
C ALA A 21 0.97 -21.66 26.15
N ARG A 22 2.15 -21.28 26.66
CA ARG A 22 3.35 -21.07 25.85
C ARG A 22 3.71 -22.39 25.16
N ALA A 23 3.40 -22.51 23.87
CA ALA A 23 4.09 -23.47 23.02
C ALA A 23 5.58 -23.10 23.04
N ARG A 24 6.40 -24.04 23.50
CA ARG A 24 7.84 -23.86 23.70
C ARG A 24 8.51 -23.82 22.32
N ILE A 25 8.73 -22.62 21.79
CA ILE A 25 9.54 -22.43 20.57
C ILE A 25 10.96 -22.90 20.88
N ARG A 26 11.37 -24.00 20.25
CA ARG A 26 12.78 -24.44 20.22
C ARG A 26 13.58 -23.39 19.44
N ARG A 27 14.30 -22.52 20.15
CA ARG A 27 15.31 -21.65 19.55
C ARG A 27 16.47 -22.51 19.06
N GLY A 28 16.73 -22.48 17.76
CA GLY A 28 18.01 -22.94 17.21
C GLY A 28 19.16 -22.15 17.81
N THR A 29 20.26 -22.84 18.06
CA THR A 29 21.52 -22.31 18.60
C THR A 29 22.21 -21.42 17.56
N GLY A 30 21.71 -20.19 17.40
CA GLY A 30 22.41 -19.10 16.72
C GLY A 30 22.63 -17.99 17.74
N THR A 31 23.84 -17.42 17.76
CA THR A 31 24.21 -16.23 18.54
C THR A 31 23.06 -15.23 18.59
N GLN A 32 22.56 -14.89 19.78
CA GLN A 32 21.61 -13.80 19.98
C GLN A 32 22.18 -12.55 19.32
N ARG A 33 21.66 -12.16 18.15
CA ARG A 33 21.93 -10.83 17.61
C ARG A 33 21.34 -9.85 18.62
N ALA A 34 22.18 -8.99 19.19
CA ALA A 34 21.70 -7.82 19.91
C ALA A 34 20.78 -7.04 18.95
N GLY A 35 19.57 -6.71 19.39
CA GLY A 35 18.63 -5.95 18.56
C GLY A 35 19.20 -4.59 18.18
N LEU A 36 18.60 -3.96 17.17
CA LEU A 36 18.98 -2.61 16.72
C LEU A 36 18.78 -1.60 17.86
N HIS A 37 19.65 -0.59 17.88
CA HIS A 37 19.58 0.59 18.74
C HIS A 37 19.64 1.85 17.86
N PHE A 38 18.93 2.90 18.26
CA PHE A 38 18.94 4.19 17.57
C PHE A 38 19.37 5.31 18.50
N LYS A 39 19.92 6.35 17.91
CA LYS A 39 20.11 7.64 18.58
C LYS A 39 18.94 8.53 18.16
N ARG A 40 18.37 9.28 19.10
CA ARG A 40 17.42 10.35 18.77
C ARG A 40 18.16 11.47 18.05
N VAL A 41 17.71 11.83 16.85
CA VAL A 41 18.34 12.84 15.98
C VAL A 41 17.37 13.98 15.69
N PHE A 42 16.12 13.66 15.38
CA PHE A 42 15.18 14.66 14.85
C PHE A 42 14.12 15.11 15.86
N SER A 43 13.50 14.17 16.56
CA SER A 43 12.42 14.44 17.52
C SER A 43 12.97 14.90 18.88
N ASP A 44 12.16 15.58 19.69
CA ASP A 44 12.51 15.89 21.08
C ASP A 44 12.16 14.70 22.00
N ALA A 45 13.02 14.38 22.96
CA ALA A 45 12.73 13.35 23.96
C ALA A 45 11.66 13.77 24.98
N LYS A 46 11.35 15.07 25.07
CA LYS A 46 10.41 15.64 26.05
C LYS A 46 8.98 15.76 25.54
N SER A 47 8.75 15.65 24.23
CA SER A 47 7.44 15.78 23.59
C SER A 47 7.26 14.71 22.52
N ALA A 48 6.01 14.32 22.26
CA ALA A 48 5.74 13.51 21.09
C ALA A 48 5.92 14.37 19.82
N PRO A 49 6.39 13.81 18.68
CA PRO A 49 6.58 14.58 17.44
C PRO A 49 5.33 15.34 16.98
N PHE A 50 4.17 14.76 17.28
CA PHE A 50 2.85 15.31 17.02
C PHE A 50 2.55 16.60 17.81
N ASP A 51 3.11 16.77 19.00
CA ASP A 51 2.90 17.91 19.88
C ASP A 51 3.88 19.06 19.58
N GLU A 52 4.92 18.80 18.79
CA GLU A 52 5.90 19.79 18.33
C GLU A 52 5.35 20.65 17.17
N MET A 53 4.32 20.18 16.48
CA MET A 53 3.74 20.84 15.31
C MET A 53 2.60 21.80 15.71
N GLU A 54 2.46 22.90 14.97
CA GLU A 54 1.24 23.71 14.99
C GLU A 54 0.18 23.12 14.04
N TRP A 55 -1.08 23.10 14.47
CA TRP A 55 -2.18 22.45 13.74
C TRP A 55 -3.31 23.41 13.48
N GLU A 56 -3.95 23.23 12.32
CA GLU A 56 -5.12 24.01 11.95
C GLU A 56 -6.21 23.14 11.32
N ARG A 57 -7.43 23.69 11.31
CA ARG A 57 -8.59 23.06 10.70
C ARG A 57 -8.86 23.70 9.34
N ARG A 58 -8.83 22.88 8.28
CA ARG A 58 -9.05 23.31 6.90
C ARG A 58 -10.27 22.63 6.28
N ILE A 59 -10.65 23.13 5.11
CA ILE A 59 -11.51 22.44 4.16
C ILE A 59 -10.62 21.98 3.00
N ALA A 60 -10.67 20.70 2.64
CA ALA A 60 -10.05 20.20 1.42
C ALA A 60 -11.10 20.06 0.33
N GLU A 61 -10.96 20.85 -0.74
CA GLU A 61 -11.86 20.84 -1.89
C GLU A 61 -11.07 20.66 -3.19
N ILE A 62 -11.54 19.79 -4.07
CA ILE A 62 -10.98 19.58 -5.41
C ILE A 62 -12.11 19.77 -6.42
N THR A 63 -11.85 20.58 -7.43
CA THR A 63 -12.75 20.85 -8.55
C THR A 63 -12.21 20.25 -9.84
N ASP A 64 -13.09 19.98 -10.81
CA ASP A 64 -12.70 19.73 -12.19
C ASP A 64 -12.43 21.03 -12.96
N ASP A 65 -12.06 20.92 -14.24
CA ASP A 65 -11.76 22.05 -15.12
C ASP A 65 -12.98 22.97 -15.35
N GLY A 66 -14.19 22.48 -15.09
CA GLY A 66 -15.44 23.24 -15.15
C GLY A 66 -15.83 23.89 -13.82
N GLY A 67 -15.00 23.78 -12.78
CA GLY A 67 -15.26 24.32 -11.45
C GLY A 67 -16.24 23.49 -10.61
N LYS A 68 -16.66 22.31 -11.08
CA LYS A 68 -17.53 21.42 -10.31
C LYS A 68 -16.71 20.71 -9.23
N ILE A 69 -17.21 20.72 -8.00
CA ILE A 69 -16.60 20.02 -6.87
C ILE A 69 -16.68 18.51 -7.11
N ILE A 70 -15.52 17.86 -7.21
CA ILE A 70 -15.38 16.41 -7.35
C ILE A 70 -15.02 15.73 -6.02
N PHE A 71 -14.49 16.48 -5.07
CA PHE A 71 -14.20 16.01 -3.72
C PHE A 71 -14.25 17.18 -2.75
N LYS A 72 -14.87 16.98 -1.59
CA LYS A 72 -14.86 17.93 -0.48
C LYS A 72 -14.85 17.19 0.84
N GLN A 73 -14.01 17.64 1.76
CA GLN A 73 -14.03 17.20 3.15
C GLN A 73 -13.74 18.39 4.06
N ASP A 74 -14.68 18.65 4.97
CA ASP A 74 -14.62 19.77 5.90
C ASP A 74 -13.97 19.34 7.23
N ASN A 75 -13.53 20.33 8.01
CA ASN A 75 -13.06 20.16 9.38
C ASN A 75 -11.88 19.16 9.52
N ILE A 76 -10.98 19.15 8.54
CA ILE A 76 -9.78 18.31 8.55
C ILE A 76 -8.66 18.98 9.34
N GLU A 77 -7.93 18.21 10.14
CA GLU A 77 -6.81 18.70 10.93
C GLU A 77 -5.48 18.38 10.23
N VAL A 78 -4.69 19.41 9.94
CA VAL A 78 -3.40 19.30 9.25
C VAL A 78 -2.36 20.22 9.89
N PRO A 79 -1.05 19.95 9.72
CA PRO A 79 -0.02 20.89 10.13
C PRO A 79 -0.17 22.24 9.43
N ALA A 80 0.02 23.33 10.17
CA ALA A 80 -0.18 24.68 9.66
C ALA A 80 0.79 25.04 8.53
N ASP A 81 2.00 24.50 8.57
CA ASP A 81 3.05 24.70 7.57
C ASP A 81 2.87 23.89 6.28
N TRP A 82 1.98 22.89 6.26
CA TRP A 82 1.71 22.14 5.03
C TRP A 82 1.04 23.02 3.98
N SER A 83 1.46 22.90 2.73
CA SER A 83 0.83 23.64 1.64
C SER A 83 -0.63 23.19 1.39
N GLU A 84 -1.41 24.07 0.77
CA GLU A 84 -2.78 23.75 0.36
C GLU A 84 -2.83 22.55 -0.59
N LEU A 85 -1.87 22.47 -1.53
CA LEU A 85 -1.77 21.35 -2.46
C LEU A 85 -1.45 20.03 -1.73
N ALA A 86 -0.50 20.04 -0.79
CA ALA A 86 -0.17 18.88 0.03
C ALA A 86 -1.39 18.42 0.83
N THR A 87 -2.12 19.37 1.44
CA THR A 87 -3.36 19.13 2.17
C THR A 87 -4.41 18.45 1.28
N LYS A 88 -4.71 19.03 0.12
CA LYS A 88 -5.69 18.49 -0.84
C LYS A 88 -5.32 17.07 -1.30
N ILE A 89 -4.04 16.82 -1.59
CA ILE A 89 -3.57 15.49 -2.02
C ILE A 89 -3.65 14.47 -0.87
N ALA A 90 -3.16 14.83 0.32
CA ALA A 90 -3.22 13.98 1.53
C ALA A 90 -4.65 13.52 1.82
N VAL A 91 -5.56 14.49 1.87
CA VAL A 91 -6.94 14.24 2.29
C VAL A 91 -7.75 13.52 1.21
N SER A 92 -7.59 13.88 -0.06
CA SER A 92 -8.37 13.22 -1.13
C SER A 92 -7.88 11.80 -1.41
N LYS A 93 -6.57 11.56 -1.41
CA LYS A 93 -5.99 10.28 -1.85
C LYS A 93 -5.63 9.35 -0.71
N TYR A 94 -5.09 9.86 0.39
CA TYR A 94 -4.44 9.04 1.40
C TYR A 94 -5.26 8.86 2.68
N PHE A 95 -6.20 9.76 2.99
CA PHE A 95 -7.15 9.50 4.07
C PHE A 95 -7.98 8.25 3.77
N TYR A 96 -7.99 7.34 4.73
CA TYR A 96 -8.76 6.10 4.69
C TYR A 96 -10.22 6.32 5.07
N GLY A 97 -11.10 5.50 4.50
CA GLY A 97 -12.51 5.44 4.86
C GLY A 97 -13.43 6.29 3.98
N ASP A 98 -14.73 6.20 4.27
CA ASP A 98 -15.79 6.90 3.54
C ASP A 98 -16.47 7.91 4.47
N ILE A 99 -16.49 9.17 4.06
CA ILE A 99 -17.05 10.25 4.86
C ILE A 99 -18.58 10.12 5.00
N ALA A 100 -19.23 9.41 4.08
CA ALA A 100 -20.66 9.10 4.15
C ALA A 100 -21.01 8.28 5.40
N ASN A 101 -20.05 7.55 5.97
CA ASN A 101 -20.22 6.74 7.17
C ASN A 101 -19.76 7.46 8.45
N GLY A 102 -19.47 8.77 8.37
CA GLY A 102 -18.99 9.58 9.49
C GLY A 102 -17.46 9.72 9.52
N THR A 103 -16.92 10.14 10.67
CA THR A 103 -15.52 10.57 10.83
C THR A 103 -14.68 9.64 11.73
N ASP A 104 -15.18 8.44 12.00
CA ASP A 104 -14.54 7.44 12.86
C ASP A 104 -14.16 6.20 12.04
N PRO A 105 -12.87 6.05 11.65
CA PRO A 105 -12.40 4.93 10.84
C PRO A 105 -12.69 3.54 11.42
N GLU A 106 -12.68 3.39 12.74
CA GLU A 106 -12.97 2.11 13.41
C GLU A 106 -14.44 1.70 13.26
N LYS A 107 -15.32 2.67 12.98
CA LYS A 107 -16.75 2.47 12.74
C LYS A 107 -17.11 2.60 11.25
N GLY A 108 -16.12 2.52 10.36
CA GLY A 108 -16.30 2.59 8.91
C GLY A 108 -16.37 4.01 8.33
N GLY A 109 -16.19 5.04 9.18
CA GLY A 109 -16.05 6.43 8.77
C GLY A 109 -14.68 6.75 8.16
N ARG A 110 -14.40 8.03 7.94
CA ARG A 110 -13.18 8.51 7.30
C ARG A 110 -12.21 9.17 8.28
N GLU A 111 -10.91 9.02 8.02
CA GLU A 111 -9.86 9.81 8.66
C GLU A 111 -10.13 11.31 8.45
N THR A 112 -9.85 12.10 9.48
CA THR A 112 -10.05 13.56 9.50
C THR A 112 -8.80 14.33 9.92
N SER A 113 -7.71 13.64 10.26
CA SER A 113 -6.46 14.29 10.66
C SER A 113 -5.25 13.65 10.02
N VAL A 114 -4.27 14.46 9.60
CA VAL A 114 -2.95 13.98 9.16
C VAL A 114 -2.25 13.20 10.28
N ARG A 115 -2.59 13.47 11.55
CA ARG A 115 -2.13 12.65 12.69
C ARG A 115 -2.54 11.20 12.53
N GLN A 116 -3.80 10.95 12.17
CA GLN A 116 -4.33 9.59 11.98
C GLN A 116 -3.60 8.88 10.83
N LEU A 117 -3.45 9.55 9.70
CA LEU A 117 -2.75 9.02 8.53
C LEU A 117 -1.31 8.61 8.85
N ILE A 118 -0.53 9.51 9.47
CA ILE A 118 0.88 9.26 9.78
C ILE A 118 1.01 8.21 10.87
N HIS A 119 0.28 8.36 11.98
CA HIS A 119 0.31 7.41 13.09
C HIS A 119 -0.03 6.00 12.62
N ARG A 120 -1.06 5.86 11.78
CA ARG A 120 -1.49 4.56 11.27
C ARG A 120 -0.35 3.80 10.62
N VAL A 121 0.47 4.48 9.83
CA VAL A 121 1.59 3.87 9.13
C VAL A 121 2.79 3.68 10.07
N THR A 122 3.25 4.75 10.71
CA THR A 122 4.51 4.73 11.46
C THR A 122 4.43 3.83 12.69
N ARG A 123 3.30 3.84 13.42
CA ARG A 123 3.08 2.97 14.57
C ARG A 123 3.05 1.50 14.16
N THR A 124 2.34 1.19 13.08
CA THR A 124 2.25 -0.17 12.56
C THR A 124 3.61 -0.72 12.15
N ILE A 125 4.44 0.08 11.48
CA ILE A 125 5.79 -0.32 11.10
C ILE A 125 6.67 -0.57 12.34
N ALA A 126 6.61 0.30 13.35
CA ALA A 126 7.35 0.14 14.58
C ALA A 126 6.89 -1.10 15.39
N ASP A 127 5.59 -1.36 15.45
CA ASP A 127 5.04 -2.54 16.12
C ASP A 127 5.48 -3.83 15.45
N TRP A 128 5.44 -3.89 14.12
CA TRP A 128 5.97 -5.02 13.37
C TRP A 128 7.46 -5.22 13.63
N GLY A 129 8.25 -4.14 13.61
CA GLY A 129 9.68 -4.19 13.91
C GLY A 129 9.97 -4.79 15.29
N LEU A 130 9.18 -4.41 16.30
CA LEU A 130 9.30 -4.96 17.65
C LEU A 130 8.90 -6.43 17.71
N LEU A 131 7.76 -6.81 17.11
CA LEU A 131 7.26 -8.18 17.07
C LEU A 131 8.20 -9.14 16.34
N ASP A 132 8.83 -8.66 15.28
CA ASP A 132 9.82 -9.40 14.50
C ASP A 132 11.19 -9.50 15.18
N GLY A 133 11.39 -8.80 16.30
CA GLY A 133 12.63 -8.81 17.08
C GLY A 133 13.75 -7.98 16.45
N TYR A 134 13.43 -6.98 15.62
CA TYR A 134 14.44 -6.07 15.08
C TYR A 134 15.02 -5.14 16.14
N PHE A 135 14.23 -4.71 17.12
CA PHE A 135 14.64 -3.77 18.15
C PHE A 135 15.16 -4.48 19.39
N ALA A 136 16.12 -3.85 20.08
CA ALA A 136 16.64 -4.39 21.34
C ALA A 136 15.57 -4.48 22.43
N ASP A 137 14.67 -3.49 22.48
CA ASP A 137 13.58 -3.39 23.44
C ASP A 137 12.45 -2.48 22.92
N ALA A 138 11.37 -2.38 23.70
CA ALA A 138 10.22 -1.53 23.39
C ALA A 138 10.57 -0.03 23.37
N GLN A 139 11.50 0.42 24.22
CA GLN A 139 11.93 1.82 24.27
C GLN A 139 12.61 2.24 22.97
N THR A 140 13.40 1.33 22.40
CA THR A 140 14.05 1.51 21.12
C THR A 140 13.04 1.51 19.95
N ALA A 141 11.99 0.68 20.04
CA ALA A 141 10.90 0.68 19.07
C ALA A 141 10.11 2.00 19.11
N ASP A 142 9.85 2.54 20.29
CA ASP A 142 9.16 3.83 20.46
C ASP A 142 10.03 5.00 19.99
N LEU A 143 11.34 4.96 20.24
CA LEU A 143 12.27 5.91 19.65
C LEU A 143 12.25 5.87 18.11
N PHE A 144 12.24 4.67 17.52
CA PHE A 144 12.12 4.53 16.07
C PHE A 144 10.78 5.10 15.56
N TYR A 145 9.68 4.84 16.26
CA TYR A 145 8.37 5.41 15.95
C TYR A 145 8.39 6.95 15.98
N ASP A 146 8.99 7.55 17.01
CA ASP A 146 9.08 9.00 17.14
C ASP A 146 9.87 9.62 15.99
N GLU A 147 11.07 9.10 15.71
CA GLU A 147 11.93 9.60 14.64
C GLU A 147 11.27 9.47 13.27
N LEU A 148 10.64 8.32 12.99
CA LEU A 148 9.94 8.11 11.73
C LEU A 148 8.71 9.02 11.59
N THR A 149 7.96 9.21 12.67
CA THR A 149 6.78 10.09 12.70
C THR A 149 7.19 11.55 12.46
N TRP A 150 8.27 11.99 13.11
CA TRP A 150 8.84 13.33 12.90
C TRP A 150 9.23 13.55 11.43
N LEU A 151 9.93 12.59 10.82
CA LEU A 151 10.36 12.67 9.43
C LEU A 151 9.18 12.80 8.45
N CYS A 152 8.08 12.08 8.72
CA CYS A 152 6.87 12.17 7.90
C CYS A 152 6.10 13.48 8.12
N LEU A 153 6.00 13.96 9.37
CA LEU A 153 5.31 15.23 9.68
C LEU A 153 5.99 16.43 9.01
N ASN A 154 7.32 16.48 9.14
CA ASN A 154 8.15 17.56 8.61
C ASN A 154 8.54 17.35 7.13
N GLN A 155 7.91 16.37 6.45
CA GLN A 155 8.10 16.09 5.02
C GLN A 155 9.55 15.81 4.58
N HIS A 156 10.43 15.37 5.50
CA HIS A 156 11.80 14.94 5.21
C HIS A 156 11.88 13.52 4.63
N GLY A 157 10.79 12.76 4.71
CA GLY A 157 10.65 11.46 4.08
C GLY A 157 9.18 11.09 3.89
N ALA A 158 8.89 10.37 2.81
CA ALA A 158 7.56 9.86 2.52
C ALA A 158 7.64 8.45 1.94
N PHE A 159 6.70 7.59 2.33
CA PHE A 159 6.56 6.28 1.72
C PHE A 159 5.91 6.35 0.34
N ASN A 160 6.11 5.30 -0.44
CA ASN A 160 5.35 5.09 -1.67
C ASN A 160 3.84 4.95 -1.37
N SER A 161 2.99 5.21 -2.37
CA SER A 161 1.54 5.31 -2.15
C SER A 161 0.86 4.06 -1.56
N PRO A 162 1.15 2.82 -2.00
CA PRO A 162 0.59 1.60 -1.38
C PRO A 162 0.77 1.51 0.14
N VAL A 163 1.89 2.00 0.68
CA VAL A 163 2.09 2.06 2.14
C VAL A 163 1.02 2.92 2.78
N TRP A 164 0.84 4.15 2.29
CA TRP A 164 -0.17 5.07 2.82
C TRP A 164 -1.60 4.56 2.64
N PHE A 165 -1.88 3.83 1.57
CA PHE A 165 -3.20 3.25 1.31
C PHE A 165 -3.54 2.11 2.26
N ASN A 166 -2.60 1.19 2.52
CA ASN A 166 -2.93 -0.13 3.05
C ASN A 166 -2.33 -0.42 4.43
N VAL A 167 -1.17 0.15 4.76
CA VAL A 167 -0.47 -0.19 6.01
C VAL A 167 -1.22 0.38 7.20
N GLY A 168 -1.44 -0.48 8.21
CA GLY A 168 -2.13 -0.13 9.45
C GLY A 168 -3.65 -0.16 9.37
N LEU A 169 -4.26 -0.42 8.21
CA LEU A 169 -5.72 -0.53 8.11
C LEU A 169 -6.27 -1.66 9.00
N TYR A 170 -5.63 -2.82 8.98
CA TYR A 170 -6.02 -3.93 9.85
C TYR A 170 -5.59 -3.68 11.31
N GLN A 171 -4.36 -3.24 11.52
CA GLN A 171 -3.75 -3.15 12.86
C GLN A 171 -4.38 -2.06 13.71
N GLN A 172 -4.71 -0.92 13.12
CA GLN A 172 -5.24 0.24 13.84
C GLN A 172 -6.77 0.26 13.82
N TYR A 173 -7.40 -0.18 12.72
CA TYR A 173 -8.84 -0.03 12.51
C TYR A 173 -9.61 -1.35 12.32
N GLY A 174 -8.93 -2.51 12.35
CA GLY A 174 -9.58 -3.82 12.17
C GLY A 174 -10.14 -4.09 10.77
N ILE A 175 -9.75 -3.28 9.78
CA ILE A 175 -10.28 -3.35 8.42
C ILE A 175 -9.85 -4.63 7.72
N GLY A 176 -10.78 -5.23 6.96
CA GLY A 176 -10.54 -6.45 6.19
C GLY A 176 -10.88 -7.73 6.95
N ASN A 177 -11.24 -7.64 8.22
CA ASN A 177 -11.74 -8.77 8.99
C ASN A 177 -13.06 -9.28 8.41
N GLY A 178 -13.14 -10.58 8.10
CA GLY A 178 -14.29 -11.17 7.41
C GLY A 178 -14.43 -10.82 5.91
N ALA A 179 -13.52 -10.05 5.32
CA ALA A 179 -13.57 -9.65 3.91
C ALA A 179 -12.95 -10.70 2.94
N GLY A 180 -12.84 -11.95 3.38
CA GLY A 180 -12.19 -13.04 2.65
C GLY A 180 -10.66 -12.98 2.67
N GLN A 181 -10.05 -13.86 1.88
CA GLN A 181 -8.59 -14.05 1.85
C GLN A 181 -7.85 -12.79 1.38
N GLY A 182 -6.73 -12.51 2.04
CA GLY A 182 -5.85 -11.38 1.75
C GLY A 182 -4.72 -11.71 0.77
N ASN A 183 -3.65 -10.92 0.90
CA ASN A 183 -2.42 -11.08 0.13
C ASN A 183 -1.62 -12.31 0.59
N TYR A 184 -0.64 -12.66 -0.24
CA TYR A 184 0.41 -13.58 0.18
C TYR A 184 1.37 -12.90 1.14
N PHE A 185 1.88 -13.67 2.10
CA PHE A 185 2.93 -13.25 3.02
C PHE A 185 3.94 -14.38 3.21
N TYR A 186 5.15 -14.03 3.62
CA TYR A 186 6.15 -15.03 3.96
C TYR A 186 5.94 -15.53 5.38
N ASN A 187 5.55 -16.80 5.52
CA ASN A 187 5.40 -17.46 6.80
C ASN A 187 6.78 -17.94 7.27
N ARG A 188 7.29 -17.32 8.34
CA ARG A 188 8.62 -17.65 8.88
C ARG A 188 8.67 -19.00 9.59
N GLU A 189 7.54 -19.55 10.03
CA GLU A 189 7.48 -20.85 10.71
C GLU A 189 7.57 -22.00 9.71
N THR A 190 6.89 -21.88 8.57
CA THR A 190 6.90 -22.89 7.50
C THR A 190 8.00 -22.66 6.46
N GLY A 191 8.49 -21.42 6.35
CA GLY A 191 9.44 -21.02 5.31
C GLY A 191 8.81 -20.87 3.92
N THR A 192 7.48 -20.74 3.83
CA THR A 192 6.73 -20.69 2.58
C THR A 192 5.94 -19.40 2.41
N ALA A 193 5.53 -19.11 1.17
CA ALA A 193 4.55 -18.07 0.90
C ALA A 193 3.14 -18.63 1.15
N ASP A 194 2.47 -18.09 2.16
CA ASP A 194 1.11 -18.49 2.53
C ASP A 194 0.14 -17.36 2.23
N ARG A 195 -1.14 -17.70 2.09
CA ARG A 195 -2.19 -16.70 1.82
C ARG A 195 -2.87 -16.28 3.12
N ALA A 196 -2.93 -14.97 3.37
CA ALA A 196 -3.58 -14.42 4.55
C ALA A 196 -5.08 -14.77 4.59
N ALA A 197 -5.59 -15.06 5.79
CA ALA A 197 -7.01 -15.37 6.00
C ALA A 197 -7.91 -14.14 5.83
N THR A 198 -7.35 -12.94 6.07
CA THR A 198 -8.06 -11.67 6.02
C THR A 198 -7.34 -10.65 5.14
N GLN A 199 -8.08 -9.67 4.62
CA GLN A 199 -7.48 -8.57 3.87
C GLN A 199 -6.75 -7.60 4.82
N TYR A 200 -5.69 -6.96 4.32
CA TYR A 200 -4.90 -5.92 5.02
C TYR A 200 -4.12 -6.34 6.28
N GLU A 201 -4.32 -7.55 6.82
CA GLU A 201 -3.47 -8.10 7.88
C GLU A 201 -2.00 -8.17 7.43
N TYR A 202 -1.80 -8.64 6.19
CA TYR A 202 -0.56 -8.50 5.44
C TYR A 202 -0.80 -7.56 4.24
N PRO A 203 -0.66 -6.24 4.43
CA PRO A 203 -1.03 -5.27 3.42
C PRO A 203 0.01 -5.21 2.30
N GLN A 204 -0.44 -4.85 1.10
CA GLN A 204 0.44 -4.56 -0.02
C GLN A 204 1.10 -3.18 0.19
N GLY A 205 2.40 -3.16 0.45
CA GLY A 205 3.18 -1.94 0.68
C GLY A 205 4.19 -1.61 -0.44
N SER A 206 4.24 -2.40 -1.50
CA SER A 206 5.18 -2.24 -2.60
C SER A 206 4.50 -1.63 -3.81
N ALA A 207 5.15 -0.65 -4.45
CA ALA A 207 4.61 0.04 -5.62
C ALA A 207 4.95 -0.65 -6.95
N CYS A 208 6.02 -1.43 -7.01
CA CYS A 208 6.57 -1.95 -8.27
C CYS A 208 6.67 -3.47 -8.23
N PHE A 209 6.17 -4.12 -9.28
CA PHE A 209 6.26 -5.56 -9.49
C PHE A 209 6.72 -5.84 -10.91
N ILE A 210 7.62 -6.80 -11.06
CA ILE A 210 8.03 -7.35 -12.36
C ILE A 210 7.54 -8.79 -12.42
N GLN A 211 6.88 -9.15 -13.52
CA GLN A 211 6.27 -10.46 -13.69
C GLN A 211 6.78 -11.12 -14.97
N SER A 212 6.91 -12.44 -14.91
CA SER A 212 7.13 -13.28 -16.08
C SER A 212 5.82 -13.90 -16.56
N VAL A 213 5.83 -14.29 -17.82
CA VAL A 213 4.77 -15.08 -18.46
C VAL A 213 5.41 -16.15 -19.32
N ASP A 214 4.97 -17.38 -19.17
CA ASP A 214 5.32 -18.49 -20.06
C ASP A 214 4.33 -18.56 -21.23
N ASP A 215 4.77 -19.15 -22.34
CA ASP A 215 3.98 -19.23 -23.59
C ASP A 215 2.92 -20.35 -23.55
N THR A 216 2.04 -20.27 -22.55
CA THR A 216 0.87 -21.14 -22.35
C THR A 216 -0.35 -20.30 -22.02
N MET A 217 -1.54 -20.77 -22.40
CA MET A 217 -2.77 -20.02 -22.12
C MET A 217 -3.03 -19.90 -20.62
N GLU A 218 -2.68 -20.92 -19.85
CA GLU A 218 -2.76 -20.94 -18.40
C GLU A 218 -1.90 -19.84 -17.78
N ASP A 219 -0.67 -19.65 -18.24
CA ASP A 219 0.24 -18.67 -17.65
C ASP A 219 -0.05 -17.23 -18.09
N ILE A 220 -0.51 -17.05 -19.34
CA ILE A 220 -1.05 -15.77 -19.83
C ILE A 220 -2.24 -15.33 -18.96
N MET A 221 -3.16 -16.25 -18.62
CA MET A 221 -4.31 -15.92 -17.76
C MET A 221 -3.95 -15.80 -16.29
N ARG A 222 -2.93 -16.54 -15.81
CA ARG A 222 -2.33 -16.31 -14.49
C ARG A 222 -1.79 -14.90 -14.38
N LEU A 223 -1.07 -14.40 -15.39
CA LEU A 223 -0.54 -13.04 -15.39
C LEU A 223 -1.67 -12.01 -15.27
N ALA A 224 -2.72 -12.11 -16.08
CA ALA A 224 -3.89 -11.22 -15.99
C ALA A 224 -4.50 -11.20 -14.58
N THR A 225 -4.66 -12.39 -13.97
CA THR A 225 -5.19 -12.52 -12.61
C THR A 225 -4.28 -11.86 -11.58
N SER A 226 -2.97 -12.10 -11.70
CA SER A 226 -1.98 -11.53 -10.79
C SER A 226 -1.93 -10.01 -10.87
N GLU A 227 -1.98 -9.44 -12.08
CA GLU A 227 -1.97 -8.00 -12.30
C GLU A 227 -3.23 -7.34 -11.72
N ALA A 228 -4.40 -7.94 -11.95
CA ALA A 228 -5.65 -7.46 -11.37
C ALA A 228 -5.56 -7.37 -9.83
N MET A 229 -4.97 -8.38 -9.20
CA MET A 229 -4.79 -8.40 -7.74
C MET A 229 -3.78 -7.34 -7.25
N LEU A 230 -2.71 -7.08 -8.00
CA LEU A 230 -1.74 -6.03 -7.67
C LEU A 230 -2.36 -4.63 -7.85
N PHE A 231 -3.11 -4.41 -8.93
CA PHE A 231 -3.81 -3.17 -9.19
C PHE A 231 -4.82 -2.87 -8.09
N LYS A 232 -5.62 -3.86 -7.69
CA LYS A 232 -6.61 -3.73 -6.59
C LYS A 232 -6.02 -3.04 -5.36
N TYR A 233 -4.78 -3.33 -5.00
CA TYR A 233 -4.12 -2.78 -3.82
C TYR A 233 -3.18 -1.58 -4.07
N GLY A 234 -3.12 -1.04 -5.28
CA GLY A 234 -2.40 0.22 -5.53
C GLY A 234 -1.03 0.09 -6.21
N SER A 235 -0.62 -1.13 -6.58
CA SER A 235 0.69 -1.41 -7.16
C SER A 235 0.67 -1.32 -8.69
N GLY A 236 1.81 -0.94 -9.28
CA GLY A 236 2.05 -1.05 -10.72
C GLY A 236 2.79 -2.33 -11.07
N THR A 237 2.61 -2.78 -12.32
CA THR A 237 3.21 -4.03 -12.83
C THR A 237 3.97 -3.81 -14.13
N GLY A 238 5.02 -4.59 -14.34
CA GLY A 238 5.82 -4.63 -15.56
C GLY A 238 6.04 -6.06 -16.01
N SER A 239 5.83 -6.34 -17.31
CA SER A 239 5.93 -7.70 -17.86
C SER A 239 6.68 -7.70 -19.19
N ASP A 240 7.59 -8.65 -19.39
CA ASP A 240 8.22 -8.90 -20.70
C ASP A 240 7.38 -9.92 -21.46
N LEU A 241 6.86 -9.53 -22.62
CA LEU A 241 6.01 -10.37 -23.46
C LEU A 241 6.78 -11.15 -24.53
N SER A 242 8.12 -11.04 -24.55
CA SER A 242 8.97 -11.67 -25.57
C SER A 242 9.03 -13.19 -25.49
N THR A 243 8.51 -13.78 -24.42
CA THR A 243 8.34 -15.23 -24.28
C THR A 243 7.16 -15.73 -25.09
N LEU A 244 6.16 -14.89 -25.38
CA LEU A 244 4.97 -15.28 -26.12
C LEU A 244 5.30 -15.44 -27.60
N ARG A 245 4.82 -16.52 -28.19
CA ARG A 245 5.05 -16.79 -29.62
C ARG A 245 4.50 -15.70 -30.53
N SER A 246 5.21 -15.44 -31.64
CA SER A 246 4.82 -14.41 -32.61
C SER A 246 3.61 -14.81 -33.44
N THR A 247 2.84 -13.82 -33.90
CA THR A 247 1.78 -13.97 -34.92
C THR A 247 2.22 -14.69 -36.20
N ARG A 248 3.52 -14.78 -36.46
CA ARG A 248 4.14 -15.37 -37.65
C ARG A 248 4.41 -16.87 -37.49
N GLU A 249 4.18 -17.45 -36.32
CA GLU A 249 4.41 -18.87 -36.02
C GLU A 249 3.19 -19.77 -36.33
N LYS A 250 3.33 -21.08 -36.14
CA LYS A 250 2.26 -22.08 -36.31
C LYS A 250 1.85 -22.68 -34.97
N LEU A 251 0.56 -22.91 -34.80
CA LEU A 251 0.02 -23.66 -33.66
C LEU A 251 -0.01 -25.16 -33.95
N SER A 252 0.18 -25.97 -32.91
CA SER A 252 0.09 -27.44 -33.01
C SER A 252 -1.31 -27.92 -33.41
N GLY A 253 -2.36 -27.22 -32.94
CA GLY A 253 -3.75 -27.47 -33.31
C GLY A 253 -4.17 -26.91 -34.67
N GLY A 254 -3.24 -26.35 -35.45
CA GLY A 254 -3.53 -25.64 -36.69
C GLY A 254 -3.83 -24.14 -36.48
N GLY A 255 -3.60 -23.35 -37.52
CA GLY A 255 -3.75 -21.89 -37.48
C GLY A 255 -2.51 -21.15 -36.99
N LYS A 256 -2.71 -19.86 -36.70
CA LYS A 256 -1.66 -18.93 -36.25
C LYS A 256 -2.00 -18.41 -34.85
N PRO A 257 -1.00 -18.17 -33.98
CA PRO A 257 -1.22 -17.56 -32.69
C PRO A 257 -1.63 -16.09 -32.81
N SER A 258 -2.28 -15.59 -31.76
CA SER A 258 -2.72 -14.19 -31.69
C SER A 258 -1.56 -13.20 -31.45
N GLY A 259 -0.41 -13.67 -30.97
CA GLY A 259 0.77 -12.86 -30.65
C GLY A 259 0.65 -12.00 -29.38
N PRO A 260 1.77 -11.44 -28.90
CA PRO A 260 1.84 -10.67 -27.66
C PRO A 260 0.94 -9.42 -27.64
N LEU A 261 0.77 -8.73 -28.77
CA LEU A 261 -0.05 -7.51 -28.85
C LEU A 261 -1.54 -7.79 -28.64
N SER A 262 -2.02 -8.98 -28.98
CA SER A 262 -3.42 -9.35 -28.73
C SER A 262 -3.66 -9.55 -27.24
N PHE A 263 -2.74 -10.20 -26.53
CA PHE A 263 -2.81 -10.35 -25.07
C PHE A 263 -2.55 -9.04 -24.33
N LEU A 264 -1.73 -8.15 -24.88
CA LEU A 264 -1.55 -6.80 -24.36
C LEU A 264 -2.89 -6.05 -24.24
N LYS A 265 -3.80 -6.21 -25.21
CA LYS A 265 -5.15 -5.62 -25.14
C LYS A 265 -5.96 -6.20 -23.99
N VAL A 266 -5.84 -7.50 -23.72
CA VAL A 266 -6.51 -8.14 -22.56
C VAL A 266 -5.99 -7.52 -21.26
N TYR A 267 -4.67 -7.42 -21.10
CA TYR A 267 -4.07 -6.83 -19.90
C TYR A 267 -4.40 -5.34 -19.74
N ASP A 268 -4.48 -4.60 -20.84
CA ASP A 268 -4.92 -3.19 -20.86
C ASP A 268 -6.36 -3.06 -20.36
N GLN A 269 -7.27 -3.92 -20.83
CA GLN A 269 -8.65 -3.93 -20.35
C GLN A 269 -8.74 -4.29 -18.86
N VAL A 270 -7.93 -5.23 -18.37
CA VAL A 270 -7.82 -5.52 -16.93
C VAL A 270 -7.39 -4.29 -16.14
N ALA A 271 -6.36 -3.57 -16.62
CA ALA A 271 -5.89 -2.33 -15.99
C ALA A 271 -6.95 -1.21 -16.01
N ASN A 272 -7.78 -1.17 -17.06
CA ASN A 272 -8.85 -0.18 -17.18
C ASN A 272 -10.02 -0.42 -16.21
N VAL A 273 -10.42 -1.67 -15.99
CA VAL A 273 -11.58 -2.00 -15.14
C VAL A 273 -11.24 -2.02 -13.65
N VAL A 274 -9.99 -2.33 -13.28
CA VAL A 274 -9.58 -2.39 -11.87
C VAL A 274 -9.16 -1.01 -11.36
N LYS A 275 -9.98 -0.43 -10.48
CA LYS A 275 -9.63 0.82 -9.76
C LYS A 275 -8.53 0.55 -8.74
N SER A 276 -7.42 1.28 -8.85
CA SER A 276 -6.22 0.97 -8.10
C SER A 276 -6.30 1.47 -6.65
N GLY A 277 -6.07 0.57 -5.69
CA GLY A 277 -6.09 0.87 -4.25
C GLY A 277 -7.48 1.22 -3.69
N GLY A 278 -8.56 0.88 -4.40
CA GLY A 278 -9.93 1.31 -4.04
C GLY A 278 -10.15 2.82 -4.13
N LYS A 279 -9.24 3.56 -4.78
CA LYS A 279 -9.32 5.01 -5.00
C LYS A 279 -9.54 5.30 -6.50
N THR A 280 -9.69 6.58 -6.86
CA THR A 280 -9.85 7.05 -8.25
C THR A 280 -8.58 6.94 -9.11
N ARG A 281 -7.56 6.17 -8.68
CA ARG A 281 -6.29 6.01 -9.40
C ARG A 281 -6.40 4.94 -10.47
N ARG A 282 -5.93 5.25 -11.69
CA ARG A 282 -5.79 4.28 -12.78
C ARG A 282 -4.62 3.32 -12.50
N ALA A 283 -4.77 2.05 -12.87
CA ALA A 283 -3.68 1.09 -12.85
C ALA A 283 -2.53 1.55 -13.76
N ALA A 284 -1.31 1.19 -13.39
CA ALA A 284 -0.11 1.49 -14.16
C ALA A 284 0.55 0.19 -14.61
N LYS A 285 0.80 0.07 -15.91
CA LYS A 285 1.39 -1.12 -16.51
C LYS A 285 2.51 -0.75 -17.48
N MET A 286 3.63 -1.47 -17.37
CA MET A 286 4.72 -1.46 -18.33
C MET A 286 4.73 -2.79 -19.08
N ASN A 287 4.97 -2.77 -20.39
CA ASN A 287 5.27 -3.98 -21.14
C ASN A 287 6.51 -3.74 -21.98
N THR A 288 7.31 -4.79 -22.12
CA THR A 288 8.46 -4.80 -23.02
C THR A 288 8.30 -5.90 -24.06
N LEU A 289 8.93 -5.68 -25.21
CA LEU A 289 9.14 -6.68 -26.24
C LEU A 289 10.56 -6.50 -26.75
N LYS A 290 11.32 -7.58 -26.86
CA LYS A 290 12.71 -7.56 -27.31
C LYS A 290 12.76 -7.21 -28.80
N ASP A 291 13.83 -6.51 -29.17
CA ASP A 291 14.07 -6.00 -30.52
C ASP A 291 14.11 -7.07 -31.61
N TRP A 292 14.55 -8.28 -31.27
CA TRP A 292 14.56 -9.43 -32.18
C TRP A 292 13.20 -10.12 -32.33
N HIS A 293 12.20 -9.78 -31.50
CA HIS A 293 10.91 -10.46 -31.54
C HIS A 293 10.23 -10.19 -32.89
N PRO A 294 9.69 -11.20 -33.59
CA PRO A 294 9.19 -10.98 -34.95
C PRO A 294 8.03 -9.97 -35.05
N ASP A 295 7.29 -9.74 -33.96
CA ASP A 295 6.21 -8.75 -33.88
C ASP A 295 6.67 -7.35 -33.35
N ILE A 296 7.97 -7.05 -33.39
CA ILE A 296 8.53 -5.80 -32.83
C ILE A 296 8.06 -4.53 -33.55
N GLU A 297 7.96 -4.56 -34.87
CA GLU A 297 7.52 -3.40 -35.66
C GLU A 297 6.08 -3.03 -35.31
N GLU A 298 5.22 -4.04 -35.16
CA GLU A 298 3.84 -3.88 -34.72
C GLU A 298 3.78 -3.32 -33.28
N PHE A 299 4.69 -3.74 -32.39
CA PHE A 299 4.78 -3.24 -31.02
C PHE A 299 5.16 -1.75 -30.96
N ILE A 300 6.15 -1.34 -31.77
CA ILE A 300 6.60 0.06 -31.86
C ILE A 300 5.44 0.97 -32.30
N ASP A 301 4.67 0.54 -33.30
CA ASP A 301 3.54 1.32 -33.83
C ASP A 301 2.27 1.27 -32.97
N ALA A 302 2.20 0.37 -31.97
CA ALA A 302 0.94 -0.03 -31.36
C ALA A 302 0.15 1.15 -30.75
N LYS A 303 0.83 2.03 -30.01
CA LYS A 303 0.20 3.19 -29.36
C LYS A 303 -0.27 4.23 -30.36
N GLN A 304 0.54 4.53 -31.38
CA GLN A 304 0.17 5.48 -32.43
C GLN A 304 -1.08 5.01 -33.19
N LYS A 305 -1.18 3.71 -33.48
CA LYS A 305 -2.36 3.12 -34.12
C LYS A 305 -3.59 3.17 -33.22
N GLU A 306 -3.44 3.04 -31.91
CA GLU A 306 -4.54 3.15 -30.96
C GLU A 306 -5.05 4.58 -30.83
N GLU A 307 -4.15 5.57 -30.76
CA GLU A 307 -4.51 7.00 -30.68
C GLU A 307 -5.32 7.48 -31.88
N LYS A 308 -5.08 6.93 -33.08
CA LYS A 308 -5.85 7.25 -34.29
C LYS A 308 -7.32 6.81 -34.24
N LYS A 309 -7.71 5.97 -33.26
CA LYS A 309 -9.09 5.51 -33.10
C LYS A 309 -9.93 6.42 -32.17
N ALA A 310 -9.25 7.26 -31.38
CA ALA A 310 -9.88 8.21 -30.47
C ALA A 310 -10.26 9.51 -31.21
#